data_AF-Q0F3H8-F1
#
_entry.id   AF-Q0F3H8-F1
#
_cell.length_a   1.000
_cell.length_b   1.000
_cell.length_c   1.000
_cell.angle_alpha   90.00
_cell.angle_beta   90.00
_cell.angle_gamma   90.00
#
_symmetry.space_group_name_H-M   'P 1'
#
loop_
_entity.id
_entity.type
_entity.pdbx_description
1 polymer ?
#
loop_
_entity_poly.entity_id
_entity_poly.type
_entity_poly.pdbx_seq_one_letter_code
_entity_poly.pdbx_strand_id
1 'polypeptide(L)'
;MNQLDRLRLMGEISFNEAGLVPAIAQSVETGRVLMMAWMNEEAVEQTLDTGFAHYYSRSRKTQWKKGESSGHVQKVVEMYLDCDGDTLLLLIEQSGPACHTNRESCFYRLNQGGKWVTIEEPL
;
A
#
# COMPACT_ATOMS: atom_id res chain seq x y z
N MET A 1 11.31 13.50 -11.42
CA MET A 1 10.75 13.01 -12.69
C MET A 1 10.29 14.20 -13.51
N ASN A 2 10.54 14.27 -14.82
CA ASN A 2 9.98 15.34 -15.65
C ASN A 2 8.49 15.07 -15.97
N GLN A 3 7.79 16.05 -16.52
CA GLN A 3 6.34 15.95 -16.77
C GLN A 3 5.98 14.86 -17.80
N LEU A 4 6.80 14.65 -18.82
CA LEU A 4 6.51 13.67 -19.87
C LEU A 4 6.67 12.24 -19.36
N ASP A 5 7.71 11.98 -18.56
CA ASP A 5 7.92 10.68 -17.93
C ASP A 5 6.81 10.37 -16.93
N ARG A 6 6.32 11.38 -16.21
CA ARG A 6 5.20 11.22 -15.28
C ARG A 6 3.91 10.84 -16.01
N LEU A 7 3.59 11.52 -17.11
CA LEU A 7 2.41 11.19 -17.91
C LEU A 7 2.47 9.77 -18.47
N ARG A 8 3.64 9.32 -18.92
CA ARG A 8 3.84 7.93 -19.39
C ARG A 8 3.62 6.93 -18.27
N LEU A 9 4.26 7.13 -17.12
CA LEU A 9 4.11 6.25 -15.96
C LEU A 9 2.66 6.14 -15.52
N MET A 10 1.96 7.27 -15.34
CA MET A 10 0.56 7.26 -14.93
C MET A 10 -0.35 6.62 -15.98
N GLY A 11 -0.01 6.73 -17.26
CA GLY A 11 -0.73 6.11 -18.37
C GLY A 11 -0.56 4.60 -18.49
N GLU A 12 0.43 4.00 -17.82
CA GLU A 12 0.61 2.54 -17.77
C GLU A 12 -0.21 1.88 -16.65
N ILE A 13 -0.76 2.65 -15.72
CA ILE A 13 -1.55 2.13 -14.59
C ILE A 13 -3.01 1.94 -15.02
N SER A 14 -3.47 0.70 -14.95
CA SER A 14 -4.84 0.27 -15.23
C SER A 14 -5.72 0.45 -13.98
N PHE A 15 -6.35 1.62 -13.83
CA PHE A 15 -7.37 1.83 -12.81
C PHE A 15 -8.67 1.12 -13.19
N ASN A 16 -9.31 0.46 -12.23
CA ASN A 16 -10.60 -0.19 -12.44
C ASN A 16 -11.74 0.82 -12.68
N GLU A 17 -12.97 0.33 -12.89
CA GLU A 17 -14.17 1.16 -13.14
C GLU A 17 -14.47 2.19 -12.04
N ALA A 18 -13.96 1.97 -10.82
CA ALA A 18 -14.10 2.90 -9.70
C ALA A 18 -12.96 3.93 -9.62
N GLY A 19 -12.03 3.92 -10.58
CA GLY A 19 -10.82 4.76 -10.59
C GLY A 19 -9.78 4.32 -9.57
N LEU A 20 -9.70 3.01 -9.27
CA LEU A 20 -8.84 2.47 -8.22
C LEU A 20 -7.89 1.38 -8.74
N VAL A 21 -6.69 1.36 -8.18
CA VAL A 21 -5.68 0.31 -8.35
C VAL A 21 -5.34 -0.30 -6.97
N PRO A 22 -5.29 -1.63 -6.84
CA PRO A 22 -4.75 -2.28 -5.65
C PRO A 22 -3.25 -1.98 -5.49
N ALA A 23 -2.82 -1.65 -4.27
CA ALA A 23 -1.43 -1.45 -3.92
C ALA A 23 -1.05 -2.37 -2.74
N ILE A 24 -0.07 -3.24 -2.97
CA ILE A 24 0.49 -4.16 -1.98
C ILE A 24 1.70 -3.46 -1.34
N ALA A 25 1.69 -3.34 -0.02
CA ALA A 25 2.84 -2.84 0.73
C ALA A 25 3.63 -4.02 1.31
N GLN A 26 4.89 -4.14 0.93
CA GLN A 26 5.81 -5.20 1.35
C GLN A 26 7.02 -4.59 2.05
N SER A 27 7.44 -5.19 3.17
CA SER A 27 8.66 -4.79 3.86
C SER A 27 9.87 -5.01 2.96
N VAL A 28 10.65 -3.95 2.74
CA VAL A 28 11.92 -4.06 2.02
C VAL A 28 12.97 -4.86 2.80
N GLU A 29 12.88 -4.88 4.14
CA GLU A 29 13.85 -5.57 5.00
C GLU A 29 13.59 -7.08 5.08
N THR A 30 12.31 -7.49 5.16
CA THR A 30 11.94 -8.89 5.45
C THR A 30 11.29 -9.59 4.27
N GLY A 31 10.88 -8.86 3.23
CA GLY A 31 10.03 -9.39 2.15
C GLY A 31 8.61 -9.75 2.60
N ARG A 32 8.22 -9.43 3.84
CA ARG A 32 6.89 -9.73 4.35
C ARG A 32 5.85 -8.78 3.76
N VAL A 33 4.74 -9.32 3.25
CA VAL A 33 3.59 -8.49 2.88
C VAL A 33 2.92 -7.93 4.14
N LEU A 34 2.82 -6.61 4.22
CA LEU A 34 2.33 -5.89 5.40
C LEU A 34 0.85 -5.53 5.25
N MET A 35 0.42 -5.06 4.09
CA MET A 35 -0.98 -4.74 3.83
C MET A 35 -1.29 -4.64 2.34
N MET A 36 -2.57 -4.59 2.01
CA MET A 36 -3.08 -4.14 0.72
C MET A 36 -4.07 -3.02 0.98
N ALA A 37 -4.00 -1.96 0.18
CA ALA A 37 -4.98 -0.89 0.17
C ALA A 37 -5.20 -0.40 -1.27
N TRP A 38 -6.25 0.41 -1.47
CA TRP A 38 -6.56 0.98 -2.77
C TRP A 38 -5.88 2.33 -2.92
N MET A 39 -5.39 2.62 -4.11
CA MET A 39 -4.96 3.95 -4.54
C MET A 39 -5.87 4.41 -5.68
N ASN A 40 -6.23 5.69 -5.71
CA ASN A 40 -6.70 6.34 -6.94
C ASN A 40 -5.54 7.13 -7.55
N GLU A 41 -5.77 7.80 -8.68
CA GLU A 41 -4.76 8.59 -9.39
C GLU A 41 -4.03 9.57 -8.45
N GLU A 42 -4.78 10.38 -7.69
CA GLU A 42 -4.21 11.34 -6.73
C GLU A 42 -3.36 10.66 -5.65
N ALA A 43 -3.76 9.50 -5.14
CA ALA A 43 -2.96 8.77 -4.15
C ALA A 43 -1.62 8.27 -4.73
N VAL A 44 -1.60 7.86 -5.99
CA VAL A 44 -0.36 7.49 -6.68
C VAL A 44 0.51 8.74 -6.86
N GLU A 45 -0.06 9.85 -7.32
CA GLU A 45 0.67 11.12 -7.47
C GLU A 45 1.30 11.59 -6.16
N GLN A 46 0.51 11.64 -5.08
CA GLN A 46 0.99 12.01 -3.75
C GLN A 46 2.07 11.06 -3.24
N THR A 47 1.97 9.76 -3.55
CA THR A 47 3.00 8.79 -3.21
C THR A 47 4.31 9.08 -3.93
N LEU A 48 4.25 9.35 -5.23
CA LEU A 48 5.42 9.71 -6.05
C LEU A 48 6.05 11.03 -5.61
N ASP A 49 5.25 12.00 -5.18
CA ASP A 49 5.73 13.34 -4.82
C ASP A 49 6.34 13.38 -3.42
N THR A 50 5.77 12.63 -2.48
CA THR A 50 6.21 12.67 -1.08
C THR A 50 7.22 11.58 -0.73
N GLY A 51 7.27 10.49 -1.51
CA GLY A 51 8.02 9.28 -1.17
C GLY A 51 7.40 8.48 -0.02
N PHE A 52 6.15 8.76 0.36
CA PHE A 52 5.41 8.02 1.39
C PHE A 52 4.11 7.46 0.83
N ALA A 53 3.70 6.27 1.28
CA ALA A 53 2.49 5.65 0.77
C ALA A 53 1.22 6.43 1.17
N HIS A 54 0.49 6.87 0.15
CA HIS A 54 -0.85 7.46 0.24
C HIS A 54 -1.87 6.48 -0.33
N TYR A 55 -3.07 6.47 0.22
CA TYR A 55 -4.12 5.53 -0.20
C TYR A 55 -5.48 6.22 -0.21
N TYR A 56 -6.45 5.60 -0.90
CA TYR A 56 -7.82 6.08 -1.04
C TYR A 56 -8.84 5.20 -0.33
N SER A 57 -9.60 5.78 0.60
CA SER A 57 -10.48 5.01 1.49
C SER A 57 -11.84 4.88 0.85
N ARG A 58 -12.16 3.70 0.29
CA ARG A 58 -13.46 3.47 -0.37
C ARG A 58 -14.66 3.74 0.54
N SER A 59 -14.55 3.41 1.84
CA SER A 59 -15.62 3.60 2.82
C SER A 59 -15.76 5.07 3.26
N ARG A 60 -14.64 5.77 3.46
CA ARG A 60 -14.63 7.19 3.90
C ARG A 60 -14.61 8.18 2.75
N LYS A 61 -14.43 7.70 1.51
CA LYS A 61 -14.24 8.47 0.28
C LYS A 61 -13.20 9.58 0.40
N THR A 62 -12.08 9.29 1.05
CA THR A 62 -11.05 10.28 1.38
C THR A 62 -9.65 9.73 1.14
N GLN A 63 -8.73 10.63 0.76
CA GLN A 63 -7.31 10.35 0.77
C GLN A 63 -6.79 10.19 2.19
N TRP A 64 -5.74 9.39 2.36
CA TRP A 64 -4.97 9.40 3.60
C TRP A 64 -3.50 9.03 3.34
N LYS A 65 -2.60 9.73 4.03
CA LYS A 65 -1.20 9.30 4.16
C LYS A 65 -1.11 8.24 5.26
N LYS A 66 -0.55 7.07 4.96
CA LYS A 66 -0.44 6.02 5.99
C LYS A 66 0.42 6.50 7.15
N GLY A 67 -0.13 6.38 8.36
CA GLY A 67 0.54 6.79 9.58
C GLY A 67 0.47 8.29 9.88
N GLU A 68 -0.32 9.09 9.15
CA GLU A 68 -0.45 10.53 9.39
C GLU A 68 -0.82 10.87 10.84
N SER A 69 -1.76 10.11 11.42
CA SER A 69 -2.18 10.33 12.81
C SER A 69 -1.37 9.53 13.84
N SER A 70 -0.82 8.37 13.47
CA SER A 70 -0.16 7.45 14.42
C SER A 70 1.37 7.53 14.40
N GLY A 71 1.97 8.20 13.41
CA GLY A 71 3.41 8.15 13.14
C GLY A 71 3.88 6.86 12.46
N HIS A 72 3.00 5.87 12.24
CA HIS A 72 3.35 4.58 11.64
C HIS A 72 3.40 4.65 10.11
N VAL A 73 4.30 5.49 9.61
CA VAL A 73 4.45 5.84 8.19
C VAL A 73 5.09 4.73 7.38
N GLN A 74 4.88 4.79 6.06
CA GLN A 74 5.45 3.87 5.08
C GLN A 74 6.24 4.67 4.07
N LYS A 75 7.57 4.65 4.17
CA LYS A 75 8.45 5.30 3.19
C LYS A 75 8.66 4.34 2.03
N VAL A 76 8.34 4.78 0.82
CA VAL A 76 8.45 3.97 -0.40
C VAL A 76 9.89 4.00 -0.88
N VAL A 77 10.49 2.81 -0.98
CA VAL A 77 11.84 2.61 -1.51
C VAL A 77 11.76 2.30 -3.00
N GLU A 78 10.85 1.39 -3.37
CA GLU A 78 10.61 1.01 -4.77
C GLU A 78 9.12 0.85 -5.03
N MET A 79 8.72 1.07 -6.28
CA MET A 79 7.36 0.89 -6.77
C MET A 79 7.42 0.06 -8.05
N TYR A 80 6.73 -1.07 -8.04
CA TYR A 80 6.59 -1.98 -9.17
C TYR A 80 5.17 -1.91 -9.69
N LEU A 81 5.04 -2.09 -10.99
CA LEU A 81 3.79 -2.31 -11.70
C LEU A 81 3.79 -3.76 -12.21
N ASP A 82 2.67 -4.46 -12.10
CA ASP A 82 2.55 -5.83 -12.61
C ASP A 82 2.37 -5.89 -14.14
N CYS A 83 2.14 -7.08 -14.68
CA CYS A 83 2.30 -7.33 -16.11
C CYS A 83 1.18 -6.75 -17.01
N ASP A 84 -0.01 -6.52 -16.46
CA ASP A 84 -1.14 -5.88 -17.13
C ASP A 84 -1.49 -4.50 -16.53
N GLY A 85 -0.66 -4.02 -15.60
CA GLY A 85 -0.71 -2.68 -15.05
C GLY A 85 -1.82 -2.47 -14.03
N ASP A 86 -2.50 -3.53 -13.60
CA ASP A 86 -3.65 -3.43 -12.73
C ASP A 86 -3.30 -3.54 -11.24
N THR A 87 -2.03 -3.76 -10.88
CA THR A 87 -1.59 -3.83 -9.49
C THR A 87 -0.24 -3.18 -9.26
N LEU A 88 -0.14 -2.42 -8.15
CA LEU A 88 1.11 -1.85 -7.66
C LEU A 88 1.69 -2.69 -6.52
N LEU A 89 3.01 -2.86 -6.51
CA LEU A 89 3.77 -3.36 -5.36
C LEU A 89 4.73 -2.27 -4.86
N LEU A 90 4.58 -1.89 -3.60
CA LEU A 90 5.41 -0.92 -2.89
C LEU A 90 6.38 -1.68 -1.97
N LEU A 91 7.67 -1.59 -2.24
CA LEU A 91 8.67 -1.96 -1.25
C LEU A 91 8.87 -0.78 -0.30
N ILE A 92 8.65 -1.01 1.00
CA ILE A 92 8.58 0.05 1.99
C ILE A 92 9.47 -0.19 3.20
N GLU A 93 10.02 0.90 3.73
CA GLU A 93 10.49 0.98 5.11
C GLU A 93 9.27 1.35 5.99
N GLN A 94 8.90 0.45 6.91
CA GLN A 94 7.74 0.62 7.79
C GLN A 94 8.19 1.16 9.15
N SER A 95 7.60 2.28 9.60
CA SER A 95 7.72 2.76 10.98
C SER A 95 6.57 2.18 11.82
N GLY A 96 6.87 1.54 12.96
CA GLY A 96 5.87 0.93 13.84
C GLY A 96 5.00 -0.15 13.16
N PRO A 97 3.90 -0.60 13.77
CA PRO A 97 3.01 -1.58 13.17
C PRO A 97 2.24 -1.03 11.97
N ALA A 98 2.19 -1.79 10.87
CA ALA A 98 1.39 -1.42 9.71
C ALA A 98 -0.11 -1.53 10.02
N CYS A 99 -0.50 -2.50 10.85
CA CYS A 99 -1.90 -2.77 11.17
C CYS A 99 -2.42 -1.92 12.33
N HIS A 100 -3.67 -1.46 12.23
CA HIS A 100 -4.35 -0.74 13.31
C HIS A 100 -4.64 -1.61 14.55
N THR A 101 -4.44 -2.93 14.46
CA THR A 101 -4.53 -3.86 15.60
C THR A 101 -3.20 -4.00 16.35
N ASN A 102 -2.26 -3.08 16.09
CA ASN A 102 -0.93 -3.03 16.67
C ASN A 102 -0.07 -4.26 16.31
N ARG A 103 -0.20 -4.73 15.06
CA ARG A 103 0.57 -5.86 14.49
C ARG A 103 1.41 -5.39 13.31
N GLU A 104 2.49 -6.09 13.04
CA GLU A 104 3.40 -5.80 11.92
C GLU A 104 2.66 -5.87 10.59
N SER A 105 1.88 -6.92 10.37
CA SER A 105 1.12 -7.15 9.14
C SER A 105 -0.39 -7.25 9.39
N CYS A 106 -1.19 -6.77 8.45
CA CYS A 106 -2.63 -7.02 8.38
C CYS A 106 -2.95 -8.51 8.15
N PHE A 107 -2.00 -9.29 7.62
CA PHE A 107 -2.13 -10.71 7.32
C PHE A 107 -1.72 -11.60 8.50
N TYR A 108 -2.29 -11.32 9.68
CA TYR A 108 -1.98 -12.04 10.94
C TYR A 108 -2.89 -13.26 11.21
N ARG A 109 -3.79 -13.60 10.28
CA ARG A 109 -4.69 -14.76 10.39
C ARG A 109 -4.36 -15.79 9.31
N LEU A 110 -4.12 -17.03 9.73
CA LEU A 110 -3.78 -18.15 8.87
C LEU A 110 -4.93 -19.16 8.84
N ASN A 111 -5.20 -19.75 7.68
CA ASN A 111 -6.10 -20.90 7.57
C ASN A 111 -5.39 -22.15 8.10
N GLN A 112 -5.91 -22.73 9.18
CA GLN A 112 -5.49 -24.02 9.73
C GLN A 112 -6.70 -24.93 9.86
N GLY A 113 -6.79 -25.93 8.97
CA GLY A 113 -7.89 -26.90 8.99
C GLY A 113 -9.28 -26.28 8.80
N GLY A 114 -9.40 -25.23 7.98
CA GLY A 114 -10.68 -24.54 7.74
C GLY A 114 -11.06 -23.52 8.80
N LYS A 115 -10.14 -23.20 9.73
CA LYS A 115 -10.33 -22.18 10.76
C LYS A 115 -9.30 -21.06 10.60
N TRP A 116 -9.73 -19.82 10.81
CA TRP A 116 -8.82 -18.67 10.88
C TRP A 116 -8.18 -18.63 12.27
N VAL A 117 -6.86 -18.82 12.34
CA VAL A 117 -6.08 -18.78 13.57
C VAL A 117 -5.19 -17.53 13.54
N THR A 118 -5.18 -16.77 14.64
CA THR A 118 -4.24 -15.67 14.82
C THR A 118 -2.84 -16.23 15.03
N ILE A 119 -1.88 -15.84 14.18
CA ILE A 119 -0.50 -16.33 14.19
C ILE A 119 0.51 -15.28 14.67
N GLU A 120 0.03 -14.10 15.05
CA GLU A 120 0.85 -12.99 15.52
C GLU A 120 0.12 -12.23 16.62
N GLU A 121 0.81 -11.97 17.72
CA GLU A 121 0.32 -11.11 18.80
C GLU A 121 0.63 -9.64 18.55
N PRO A 122 -0.12 -8.69 19.14
CA PRO A 122 0.22 -7.28 19.04
C PRO A 122 1.61 -6.99 19.63
N LEU A 123 2.30 -5.98 19.08
CA LEU A 123 3.60 -5.49 19.52
C LEU A 123 3.58 -4.78 20.88
#